data_AF-A0A520ZR62-F1
#
_entry.id   AF-A0A520ZR62-F1
#
_cell.length_a   1.000
_cell.length_b   1.000
_cell.length_c   1.000
_cell.angle_alpha   90.00
_cell.angle_beta   90.00
_cell.angle_gamma   90.00
#
_symmetry.space_group_name_H-M   'P 1'
#
loop_
_entity.id
_entity.type
_entity.pdbx_description
1 polymer ?
#
loop_
_entity_poly.entity_id
_entity_poly.type
_entity_poly.pdbx_seq_one_letter_code
_entity_poly.pdbx_strand_id
1 'polypeptide(L)' 'GVQGNIQSITAVVIGGISLFGGRGSIIGMFLGALTVGVFEMGLRMAGADAQWTFLLIGVLIIAAVTVDQWIRKVSA' A
#
# COMPACT_ATOMS: atom_id res chain seq x y z
N GLY A 1 1.99 -12.47 16.78
CA GLY A 1 2.96 -13.33 16.05
C GLY A 1 2.58 -13.45 14.60
N VAL A 2 1.56 -14.25 14.29
CA VAL A 2 1.16 -14.53 12.90
C VAL A 2 0.62 -13.29 12.16
N GLN A 3 -0.25 -12.48 12.77
CA GLN A 3 -0.76 -11.23 12.15
C GLN A 3 0.35 -10.31 11.61
N GLY A 4 1.43 -10.13 12.38
CA GLY A 4 2.53 -9.24 12.01
C GLY A 4 3.30 -9.74 10.78
N ASN A 5 3.44 -11.05 10.63
CA ASN A 5 4.12 -11.65 9.48
C ASN A 5 3.34 -11.44 8.18
N ILE A 6 2.01 -11.49 8.22
CA ILE A 6 1.18 -11.33 7.02
C ILE A 6 1.07 -9.84 6.64
N GLN A 7 0.99 -8.95 7.63
CA GLN A 7 1.04 -7.51 7.42
C GLN A 7 2.39 -7.05 6.85
N SER A 8 3.52 -7.61 7.31
CA SER A 8 4.84 -7.24 6.82
C SER A 8 5.06 -7.66 5.36
N ILE A 9 4.63 -8.88 4.98
CA ILE A 9 4.68 -9.35 3.60
C ILE A 9 3.81 -8.49 2.69
N THR A 10 2.60 -8.14 3.15
CA THR A 10 1.67 -7.29 2.37
C THR A 10 2.25 -5.89 2.13
N ALA A 11 2.90 -5.29 3.13
CA ALA A 11 3.52 -3.97 3.01
C ALA A 11 4.69 -3.94 2.00
N VAL A 12 5.55 -4.96 2.03
CA VAL A 12 6.71 -5.10 1.12
C VAL A 12 6.26 -5.28 -0.34
N VAL A 13 5.19 -6.03 -0.56
CA VAL A 13 4.62 -6.29 -1.91
C VAL A 13 3.92 -5.06 -2.48
N ILE A 14 3.11 -4.35 -1.68
CA ILE A 14 2.50 -3.08 -2.10
C ILE A 14 3.58 -2.05 -2.45
N GLY A 15 4.71 -2.07 -1.73
CA GLY A 15 5.87 -1.23 -1.97
C GLY A 15 6.66 -1.49 -3.26
N GLY A 16 6.26 -2.47 -4.08
CA GLY A 16 6.92 -2.79 -5.34
C GLY A 16 8.19 -3.61 -5.18
N ILE A 17 8.39 -4.26 -4.02
CA ILE A 17 9.53 -5.15 -3.78
C ILE A 17 9.15 -6.58 -4.21
N SER A 18 9.99 -7.19 -5.04
CA SER A 18 9.81 -8.57 -5.51
C SER A 18 9.83 -9.57 -4.35
N LEU A 19 8.77 -10.40 -4.27
CA LEU A 19 8.70 -11.58 -3.37
C LEU A 19 9.76 -12.64 -3.68
N PHE A 20 10.22 -12.68 -4.93
CA PHE A 20 11.20 -13.63 -5.42
C PHE A 20 12.62 -13.04 -5.44
N GLY A 21 12.79 -11.81 -4.95
CA GLY A 21 14.04 -11.05 -5.04
C GLY A 21 14.34 -10.54 -6.45
N GLY A 22 15.34 -9.66 -6.57
CA GLY A 22 15.92 -9.22 -7.85
C GLY A 22 15.42 -7.90 -8.44
N ARG A 23 14.24 -7.37 -8.05
CA ARG A 23 13.73 -6.04 -8.48
C ARG A 23 12.81 -5.40 -7.45
N GLY A 24 12.92 -4.08 -7.26
CA GLY A 24 12.09 -3.28 -6.35
C GLY A 24 12.84 -2.09 -5.74
N SER A 25 12.12 -1.07 -5.25
CA SER A 25 12.72 0.13 -4.65
C SER A 25 12.31 0.30 -3.19
N ILE A 26 13.29 0.42 -2.29
CA ILE A 26 13.06 0.73 -0.86
C ILE A 26 12.30 2.05 -0.72
N ILE A 27 12.60 3.03 -1.57
CA ILE A 27 11.95 4.34 -1.56
C ILE A 27 10.48 4.21 -1.95
N GLY A 28 10.16 3.37 -2.95
CA GLY A 28 8.77 3.09 -3.33
C GLY A 28 7.98 2.45 -2.20
N MET A 29 8.58 1.52 -1.46
CA MET A 29 7.96 0.89 -0.29
C MET A 29 7.70 1.87 0.84
N PHE A 30 8.67 2.72 1.17
CA PHE A 30 8.49 3.74 2.19
C PHE A 30 7.36 4.72 1.85
N LEU A 31 7.30 5.20 0.60
CA LEU A 31 6.25 6.12 0.14
C LEU A 31 4.87 5.45 0.12
N GLY A 32 4.79 4.18 -0.27
CA GLY A 32 3.55 3.41 -0.24
C GLY A 32 3.01 3.22 1.18
N ALA A 33 3.86 2.80 2.12
CA ALA A 33 3.49 2.63 3.52
C ALA A 33 3.07 3.95 4.17
N LEU A 34 3.78 5.05 3.87
CA LEU A 34 3.47 6.38 4.40
C LEU A 34 2.12 6.89 3.88
N THR A 35 1.82 6.67 2.59
CA THR A 35 0.55 7.08 1.98
C THR A 35 -0.63 6.36 2.64
N VAL A 36 -0.52 5.05 2.84
CA VAL A 36 -1.56 4.25 3.51
C VAL A 36 -1.76 4.71 4.96
N GLY A 37 -0.66 4.92 5.71
CA GLY A 37 -0.73 5.35 7.11
C GLY A 37 -1.35 6.73 7.30
N VAL A 38 -1.01 7.70 6.44
CA VAL A 38 -1.61 9.05 6.48
C VAL A 38 -3.09 9.00 6.10
N PHE A 39 -3.46 8.17 5.12
CA PHE A 39 -4.85 8.04 4.71
C PHE A 39 -5.73 7.37 5.77
N GLU A 40 -5.24 6.32 6.42
CA GLU A 40 -5.92 5.69 7.55
C GLU A 40 -6.14 6.70 8.69
N MET A 41 -5.10 7.47 9.02
CA MET A 41 -5.20 8.51 10.04
C MET A 41 -6.22 9.60 9.66
N GLY A 42 -6.24 10.01 8.39
CA GLY A 42 -7.22 10.96 7.86
C GLY A 42 -8.66 10.45 7.94
N LEU A 43 -8.90 9.19 7.56
CA LEU A 43 -10.23 8.57 7.64
C LEU A 43 -10.73 8.45 9.08
N ARG A 44 -9.84 8.06 10.00
CA ARG A 44 -10.17 8.00 11.44
C ARG A 44 -10.50 9.38 12.00
N MET A 45 -9.76 10.42 11.60
CA MET A 45 -10.06 11.81 11.99
C MET A 45 -11.36 12.32 11.37
N ALA A 46 -11.70 11.87 10.17
CA ALA A 46 -12.97 12.17 9.51
C ALA A 46 -14.19 11.45 10.14
N GLY A 47 -13.97 10.63 11.18
CA GLY A 47 -15.03 9.88 11.85
C GLY A 47 -15.53 8.68 11.03
N ALA A 48 -14.75 8.18 10.07
CA ALA A 48 -15.11 6.99 9.32
C ALA A 48 -15.11 5.76 10.24
N ASP A 49 -16.23 5.05 10.26
CA ASP A 49 -16.36 3.79 10.97
C ASP A 49 -15.34 2.75 10.48
N ALA A 50 -15.02 1.76 11.32
CA ALA A 50 -13.98 0.78 11.02
C ALA A 50 -14.23 0.03 9.70
N GLN A 51 -15.50 -0.28 9.39
CA GLN A 51 -15.89 -0.97 8.17
C GLN A 51 -15.64 -0.11 6.91
N TRP A 52 -15.95 1.19 6.98
CA TRP A 52 -15.69 2.13 5.89
C TRP A 52 -14.21 2.40 5.72
N THR A 53 -13.48 2.55 6.82
CA THR A 53 -12.02 2.75 6.81
C THR A 53 -11.32 1.60 6.11
N PHE A 54 -11.68 0.35 6.44
CA PHE A 54 -11.09 -0.83 5.83
C PHE A 54 -11.37 -0.93 4.33
N LEU A 55 -12.61 -0.64 3.91
CA LEU A 55 -13.00 -0.62 2.51
C LEU A 55 -12.24 0.45 1.72
N LEU A 56 -12.18 1.67 2.24
CA LEU A 56 -11.54 2.81 1.56
C LEU A 56 -10.02 2.65 1.47
N ILE A 57 -9.38 2.07 2.48
CA ILE A 57 -7.95 1.71 2.42
C ILE A 57 -7.72 0.65 1.33
N GLY A 58 -8.58 -0.38 1.23
CA GLY A 58 -8.49 -1.38 0.17
C GLY A 58 -8.63 -0.78 -1.23
N VAL A 59 -9.59 0.11 -1.42
CA VAL A 59 -9.80 0.84 -2.69
C VAL A 59 -8.60 1.72 -3.02
N LEU A 60 -8.06 2.44 -2.04
CA LEU A 60 -6.85 3.26 -2.21
C LEU A 60 -5.68 2.41 -2.68
N ILE A 61 -5.43 1.25 -2.06
CA ILE A 61 -4.32 0.37 -2.41
C ILE A 61 -4.45 -0.11 -3.86
N ILE A 62 -5.64 -0.57 -4.26
CA ILE A 62 -5.89 -1.03 -5.64
C ILE A 62 -5.64 0.12 -6.64
N ALA A 63 -6.15 1.32 -6.35
CA ALA A 63 -5.97 2.49 -7.21
C ALA A 63 -4.49 2.89 -7.31
N ALA A 64 -3.80 2.98 -6.18
CA ALA A 64 -2.38 3.34 -6.11
C ALA A 64 -1.53 2.36 -6.92
N VAL A 65 -1.71 1.05 -6.73
CA VAL A 65 -0.99 0.02 -7.48
C VAL A 65 -1.35 0.08 -8.96
N THR A 66 -2.62 0.26 -9.32
CA THR A 66 -3.02 0.32 -10.74
C THR A 66 -2.38 1.51 -11.46
N VAL A 67 -2.39 2.69 -10.84
CA VAL A 67 -1.75 3.90 -11.39
C VAL A 67 -0.24 3.70 -11.48
N ASP A 68 0.39 3.18 -10.44
CA ASP A 68 1.83 2.93 -10.38
C ASP A 68 2.28 1.90 -11.45
N GLN A 69 1.54 0.82 -11.66
CA GLN A 69 1.79 -0.14 -12.74
C GLN A 69 1.60 0.49 -14.13
N TRP A 70 0.58 1.34 -14.29
CA TRP A 70 0.32 2.02 -15.56
C TRP A 70 1.45 3.01 -15.92
N ILE A 71 1.89 3.83 -14.96
CA ILE A 71 3.00 4.76 -15.13
C ILE A 71 4.28 4.01 -15.50
N ARG A 72 4.60 2.92 -14.80
CA ARG A 72 5.80 2.10 -15.09
C ARG A 72 5.76 1.45 -16.48
N LYS A 73 4.58 1.08 -16.97
CA LYS A 73 4.41 0.49 -18.31
C LYS A 73 4.53 1.53 -19.42
N VAL A 74 4.22 2.79 -19.16
CA VAL A 74 4.33 3.89 -20.13
C VAL A 74 5.77 4.43 -20.19
N SER A 75 6.54 4.32 -19.11
CA SER A 75 7.94 4.78 -19.04
C SER A 75 8.99 3.72 -19.42
N ALA A 76 8.57 2.49 -19.73
CA ALA A 76 9.40 1.39 -20.23
C ALA A 76 9.19 1.17 -21.73
#